data_AF-A0A965RJ47-F1
#
_entry.id   AF-A0A965RJ47-F1
#
_cell.length_a   1.000
_cell.length_b   1.000
_cell.length_c   1.000
_cell.angle_alpha   90.00
_cell.angle_beta   90.00
_cell.angle_gamma   90.00
#
_symmetry.space_group_name_H-M   'P 1'
#
loop_
_entity.id
_entity.type
_entity.pdbx_description
1 polymer ?
#
loop_
_entity_poly.entity_id
_entity_poly.type
_entity_poly.pdbx_seq_one_letter_code
_entity_poly.pdbx_strand_id
1 'polypeptide(L)'
;MDNLNAIASVVRPQAAEAYMALSKKSGASVDATAKDFEAMVASQLFSPMLNTMEVDPVFGGGEGEESFRVFLVQEYGRIAAETGSLNIAPHMKDMMLRMQHEGEQS
;
A
#
# COMPACT_ATOMS: atom_id res chain seq x y z
N MET A 1 -18.86 -36.26 1.37
CA MET A 1 -18.21 -35.57 0.22
C MET A 1 -18.00 -34.14 0.69
N ASP A 2 -16.96 -33.89 1.49
CA ASP A 2 -16.90 -32.72 2.37
C ASP A 2 -15.57 -31.98 2.26
N ASN A 3 -15.12 -31.66 1.04
CA ASN A 3 -13.90 -30.87 0.86
C ASN A 3 -13.89 -30.06 -0.44
N LEU A 4 -14.84 -29.15 -0.59
CA LEU A 4 -14.78 -28.08 -1.60
C LEU A 4 -14.88 -26.67 -1.01
N ASN A 5 -15.19 -26.55 0.29
CA ASN A 5 -15.38 -25.24 0.96
C ASN A 5 -14.16 -24.75 1.75
N ALA A 6 -13.06 -25.53 1.81
CA ALA A 6 -11.89 -25.20 2.64
C ALA A 6 -10.81 -24.35 1.91
N ILE A 7 -10.98 -24.10 0.61
CA ILE A 7 -10.00 -23.35 -0.21
C ILE A 7 -10.38 -21.85 -0.34
N ALA A 8 -11.59 -21.47 0.07
CA ALA A 8 -12.06 -20.09 0.03
C ALA A 8 -11.62 -19.24 1.23
N SER A 9 -10.99 -19.84 2.25
CA SER A 9 -10.73 -19.17 3.54
C SER A 9 -9.29 -18.68 3.76
N VAL A 10 -8.42 -18.74 2.75
CA VAL A 10 -6.98 -18.41 2.91
C VAL A 10 -6.66 -16.94 2.65
N VAL A 11 -7.58 -16.17 2.06
CA VAL A 11 -7.45 -14.71 1.95
C VAL A 11 -8.45 -14.07 2.89
N ARG A 12 -8.10 -14.01 4.18
CA ARG A 12 -8.87 -13.25 5.16
C ARG A 12 -8.70 -11.75 4.86
N PRO A 13 -9.78 -10.96 4.68
CA PRO A 13 -9.71 -9.51 4.42
C PRO A 13 -9.32 -8.68 5.65
N GLN A 14 -8.80 -9.31 6.70
CA GLN A 14 -8.57 -8.69 8.01
C GLN A 14 -7.64 -7.46 7.95
N ALA A 15 -6.70 -7.43 7.00
CA ALA A 15 -5.87 -6.25 6.76
C ALA A 15 -6.66 -5.09 6.14
N ALA A 16 -7.58 -5.37 5.20
CA ALA A 16 -8.43 -4.37 4.57
C ALA A 16 -9.50 -3.83 5.55
N GLU A 17 -10.11 -4.72 6.34
CA GLU A 17 -11.07 -4.35 7.39
C GLU A 17 -10.42 -3.50 8.49
N ALA A 18 -9.22 -3.85 8.94
CA ALA A 18 -8.48 -3.07 9.94
C ALA A 18 -8.10 -1.68 9.42
N TYR A 19 -7.66 -1.58 8.16
CA TYR A 19 -7.36 -0.30 7.51
C TYR A 19 -8.63 0.54 7.30
N MET A 20 -9.76 -0.07 6.92
CA MET A 20 -11.06 0.58 6.81
C MET A 20 -11.59 1.08 8.15
N ALA A 21 -11.47 0.29 9.22
CA ALA A 21 -11.86 0.70 10.57
C ALA A 21 -11.01 1.86 11.10
N LEU A 22 -9.69 1.86 10.81
CA LEU A 22 -8.81 3.00 11.10
C LEU A 22 -9.20 4.24 10.29
N SER A 23 -9.49 4.09 8.99
CA SER A 23 -9.90 5.17 8.09
C SER A 23 -11.23 5.80 8.54
N LYS A 24 -12.24 4.98 8.85
CA LYS A 24 -13.56 5.41 9.36
C LYS A 24 -13.45 6.09 10.73
N LYS A 25 -12.54 5.64 11.61
CA LYS A 25 -12.28 6.26 12.92
C LYS A 25 -11.46 7.56 12.82
N SER A 26 -10.60 7.68 11.81
CA SER A 26 -9.75 8.86 11.58
C SER A 26 -10.45 9.96 10.78
N GLY A 27 -11.60 9.68 10.17
CA GLY A 27 -12.30 10.62 9.29
C GLY A 27 -11.60 10.82 7.94
N ALA A 28 -10.64 9.94 7.60
CA ALA A 28 -9.99 9.96 6.30
C ALA A 28 -11.00 9.59 5.21
N SER A 29 -10.95 10.30 4.07
CA SER A 29 -11.78 9.93 2.93
C SER A 29 -11.29 8.62 2.31
N VAL A 30 -12.21 7.87 1.72
CA VAL A 30 -11.86 6.65 0.94
C VAL A 30 -10.84 6.98 -0.14
N ASP A 31 -10.94 8.15 -0.75
CA ASP A 31 -9.96 8.67 -1.71
C ASP A 31 -8.56 8.81 -1.11
N ALA A 32 -8.43 9.40 0.09
CA ALA A 32 -7.14 9.55 0.76
C ALA A 32 -6.54 8.18 1.10
N THR A 33 -7.34 7.26 1.64
CA THR A 33 -6.85 5.92 2.00
C THR A 33 -6.44 5.11 0.77
N ALA A 34 -7.18 5.23 -0.33
CA ALA A 34 -6.83 4.57 -1.59
C ALA A 34 -5.52 5.13 -2.19
N LYS A 35 -5.30 6.44 -2.08
CA LYS A 35 -4.06 7.10 -2.51
C LYS A 35 -2.86 6.70 -1.65
N ASP A 36 -3.03 6.62 -0.33
CA ASP A 36 -1.99 6.15 0.59
C ASP A 36 -1.59 4.70 0.29
N PHE A 37 -2.57 3.86 -0.05
CA PHE A 37 -2.31 2.49 -0.49
C PHE A 37 -1.48 2.46 -1.78
N GLU A 38 -1.82 3.25 -2.79
CA GLU A 38 -1.02 3.36 -4.02
C GLU A 38 0.41 3.82 -3.71
N ALA A 39 0.60 4.79 -2.81
CA ALA A 39 1.93 5.26 -2.41
C ALA A 39 2.77 4.18 -1.72
N MET A 40 2.15 3.36 -0.87
CA MET A 40 2.81 2.22 -0.23
C MET A 40 3.22 1.16 -1.26
N VAL A 41 2.32 0.81 -2.18
CA VAL A 41 2.62 -0.16 -3.24
C VAL A 41 3.73 0.35 -4.14
N ALA A 42 3.65 1.60 -4.58
CA ALA A 42 4.70 2.26 -5.37
C ALA A 42 6.06 2.20 -4.67
N SER A 43 6.08 2.51 -3.37
CA SER A 43 7.30 2.44 -2.56
C SER A 43 7.91 1.03 -2.60
N GLN A 44 7.11 -0.03 -2.48
CA GLN A 44 7.62 -1.40 -2.54
C GLN A 44 8.09 -1.83 -3.92
N LEU A 45 7.50 -1.27 -4.98
CA LEU A 45 7.98 -1.50 -6.34
C LEU A 45 9.30 -0.79 -6.63
N PHE A 46 9.55 0.36 -5.99
CA PHE A 46 10.78 1.14 -6.16
C PHE A 46 11.91 0.69 -5.24
N SER A 47 11.62 0.05 -4.10
CA SER A 47 12.63 -0.47 -3.16
C SER A 47 13.76 -1.29 -3.84
N PRO A 48 13.47 -2.25 -4.74
CA PRO A 48 14.52 -3.03 -5.41
C PRO A 48 15.43 -2.17 -6.28
N MET A 49 14.90 -1.12 -6.93
CA MET A 49 15.68 -0.22 -7.78
C MET A 49 16.78 0.48 -6.98
N LEU A 50 16.47 0.95 -5.76
CA LEU A 50 17.49 1.55 -4.89
C LEU A 50 18.51 0.53 -4.39
N ASN A 51 18.08 -0.70 -4.09
CA ASN A 51 18.99 -1.78 -3.68
C ASN A 51 19.93 -2.22 -4.81
N THR A 52 19.58 -1.96 -6.07
CA THR A 52 20.44 -2.21 -7.23
C THR A 52 21.38 -1.04 -7.57
N MET A 53 21.24 0.12 -6.93
CA MET A 53 22.17 1.23 -7.18
C MET A 53 23.51 0.92 -6.53
N GLU A 54 24.57 1.00 -7.34
CA GLU A 54 25.93 0.83 -6.85
C GLU A 54 26.24 1.91 -5.81
N VAL A 55 26.78 1.48 -4.69
CA VAL A 55 27.17 2.36 -3.59
C VAL A 55 28.67 2.59 -3.69
N ASP A 56 29.10 3.85 -3.65
CA ASP A 56 30.53 4.17 -3.74
C ASP A 56 31.29 3.51 -2.56
N PRO A 57 32.34 2.72 -2.82
CA PRO A 57 33.01 1.94 -1.78
C PRO A 57 33.84 2.79 -0.78
N VAL A 58 34.07 4.07 -1.06
CA VAL A 58 34.90 4.97 -0.24
C VAL A 58 34.05 6.05 0.44
N PHE A 59 32.97 6.50 -0.20
CA PHE A 59 32.12 7.60 0.30
C PHE A 59 30.63 7.23 0.44
N GLY A 60 30.23 6.03 0.06
CA GLY A 60 28.86 5.55 0.17
C GLY A 60 28.72 4.34 1.10
N GLY A 61 27.47 4.02 1.47
CA GLY A 61 27.13 2.78 2.17
C GLY A 61 27.10 2.88 3.69
N GLY A 62 26.82 4.07 4.23
CA GLY A 62 26.62 4.27 5.67
C GLY A 62 25.15 4.20 6.11
N GLU A 63 24.92 3.93 7.40
CA GLU A 63 23.60 3.89 8.07
C GLU A 63 22.74 5.16 7.82
N GLY A 64 23.40 6.32 7.71
CA GLY A 64 22.73 7.58 7.40
C GLY A 64 22.20 7.63 5.96
N GLU A 65 22.96 7.08 5.02
CA GLU A 65 22.54 6.97 3.62
C GLU A 65 21.43 5.93 3.47
N GLU A 66 21.51 4.80 4.18
CA GLU A 66 20.44 3.79 4.23
C GLU A 66 19.12 4.36 4.71
N SER A 67 19.16 5.08 5.83
CA SER A 67 17.98 5.75 6.38
C SER A 67 17.41 6.77 5.39
N PHE A 68 18.27 7.56 4.74
CA PHE A 68 17.84 8.55 3.75
C PHE A 68 17.23 7.90 2.50
N ARG A 69 17.80 6.78 2.02
CA ARG A 69 17.27 6.01 0.90
C ARG A 69 15.83 5.56 1.16
N VAL A 70 15.53 5.07 2.36
CA VAL A 70 14.15 4.69 2.73
C VAL A 70 13.20 5.88 2.63
N PHE A 71 13.58 7.05 3.13
CA PHE A 71 12.74 8.25 3.03
C PHE A 71 12.56 8.71 1.58
N LEU A 72 13.59 8.61 0.76
CA LEU A 72 13.51 8.94 -0.67
C LEU A 72 12.53 8.02 -1.41
N VAL A 73 12.57 6.69 -1.17
CA VAL A 73 11.62 5.75 -1.78
C VAL A 73 10.18 6.12 -1.45
N GLN A 74 9.94 6.44 -0.18
CA GLN A 74 8.60 6.83 0.27
C GLN A 74 8.11 8.11 -0.42
N GLU A 75 9.00 9.06 -0.65
CA GLU A 75 8.65 10.29 -1.38
C GLU A 75 8.37 10.02 -2.86
N TYR A 76 9.17 9.19 -3.52
CA TYR A 76 8.87 8.74 -4.87
C TYR A 76 7.54 8.00 -4.95
N GLY A 77 7.21 7.17 -3.96
CA GLY A 77 5.92 6.50 -3.85
C GLY A 77 4.76 7.49 -3.71
N ARG A 78 4.91 8.52 -2.88
CA ARG A 78 3.92 9.61 -2.75
C ARG A 78 3.73 10.36 -4.06
N ILE A 79 4.80 10.79 -4.72
CA ILE A 79 4.73 11.49 -6.01
C ILE A 79 4.05 10.61 -7.07
N ALA A 80 4.34 9.31 -7.11
CA ALA A 80 3.69 8.37 -8.03
C ALA A 80 2.16 8.28 -7.78
N ALA A 81 1.75 8.23 -6.52
CA ALA A 81 0.33 8.23 -6.14
C ALA A 81 -0.36 9.59 -6.35
N GLU A 82 0.36 10.71 -6.19
CA GLU A 82 -0.14 12.05 -6.50
C GLU A 82 -0.40 12.26 -7.98
N THR A 83 0.50 11.76 -8.82
CA THR A 83 0.37 11.80 -10.27
C THR A 83 -0.62 10.76 -10.79
N GLY A 84 -0.98 9.76 -9.99
CA GLY A 84 -1.83 8.64 -10.38
C GLY A 84 -1.18 7.73 -11.42
N SER A 85 0.16 7.65 -11.41
CA SER A 85 0.95 6.97 -12.45
C SER A 85 0.73 5.46 -12.49
N LEU A 86 0.34 4.84 -11.36
CA LEU A 86 0.07 3.40 -11.29
C LEU A 86 -1.42 3.08 -11.46
N ASN A 87 -2.30 4.08 -11.32
CA ASN A 87 -3.75 3.96 -11.43
C ASN A 87 -4.35 2.87 -10.50
N ILE A 88 -3.75 2.68 -9.32
CA ILE A 88 -4.18 1.65 -8.35
C ILE A 88 -5.28 2.21 -7.44
N ALA A 89 -5.20 3.49 -7.06
CA ALA A 89 -6.11 4.14 -6.14
C ALA A 89 -7.59 4.06 -6.59
N PRO A 90 -7.96 4.24 -7.88
CA PRO A 90 -9.37 4.12 -8.28
C PRO A 90 -9.94 2.72 -8.08
N HIS A 91 -9.15 1.67 -8.37
CA HIS A 91 -9.55 0.28 -8.15
C HIS A 91 -9.64 -0.04 -6.65
N MET A 92 -8.69 0.47 -5.85
CA MET A 92 -8.72 0.30 -4.40
C MET A 92 -9.94 0.99 -3.78
N LYS A 93 -10.27 2.19 -4.24
CA LYS A 93 -11.49 2.91 -3.83
C LYS A 93 -12.76 2.12 -4.11
N ASP A 94 -12.90 1.54 -5.31
CA ASP A 94 -14.07 0.73 -5.64
C ASP A 94 -14.21 -0.49 -4.71
N MET A 95 -13.10 -1.19 -4.45
CA MET A 95 -13.09 -2.31 -3.50
C MET A 95 -13.49 -1.86 -2.09
N MET A 96 -12.96 -0.73 -1.63
CA MET A 96 -13.27 -0.16 -0.31
C MET A 96 -14.75 0.21 -0.17
N LEU A 97 -15.36 0.83 -1.19
CA LEU A 97 -16.79 1.17 -1.18
C LEU A 97 -17.67 -0.08 -1.18
N ARG A 98 -17.29 -1.12 -1.95
CA ARG A 98 -17.99 -2.41 -1.94
C ARG A 98 -17.97 -3.06 -0.56
N MET A 99 -16.81 -3.08 0.10
CA MET A 99 -16.67 -3.60 1.45
C MET A 99 -17.51 -2.80 2.48
N GLN A 100 -17.62 -1.48 2.31
CA GLN A 100 -18.47 -0.64 3.16
C GLN A 100 -19.95 -0.99 3.01
N HIS A 101 -20.43 -1.14 1.77
CA HIS A 101 -21.83 -1.51 1.51
C HIS A 101 -22.17 -2.93 2.02
N GLU A 102 -21.22 -3.87 2.01
CA GLU A 102 -21.41 -5.21 2.57
C GLU A 102 -21.48 -5.19 4.11
N GLY A 103 -20.64 -4.40 4.76
CA GLY A 103 -20.64 -4.23 6.22
C GLY A 103 -21.83 -3.45 6.78
N GLU A 104 -22.54 -2.67 5.97
CA GLU A 104 -23.77 -1.97 6.35
C GLU A 104 -25.05 -2.81 6.17
N GLN A 105 -24.97 -3.94 5.46
CA GLN A 105 -26.09 -4.86 5.24
C GLN A 105 -26.18 -6.01 6.27
N SER A 106 -25.24 -6.10 7.21
CA SER A 106 -25.26 -7.00 8.37
C SER A 106 -25.59 -6.24 9.66
#